data_AF-A0A8S2ZFD8-F1
#
_entry.id   AF-A0A8S2ZFD8-F1
#
_cell.length_a   1.000
_cell.length_b   1.000
_cell.length_c   1.000
_cell.angle_alpha   90.00
_cell.angle_beta   90.00
_cell.angle_gamma   90.00
#
_symmetry.space_group_name_H-M   'P 1'
#
loop_
_entity.id
_entity.type
_entity.pdbx_description
1 polymer ?
#
loop_
_entity_poly.entity_id
_entity_poly.type
_entity_poly.pdbx_seq_one_letter_code
_entity_poly.pdbx_strand_id
1 'polypeptide(L)' 'MIYPLGCNLVIENLQTRQQEFLLGHNNNISCLTISNNGKYIASGQVTFMGFK' A
#
# COMPACT_ATOMS: atom_id res chain seq x y z
N MET A 1 -7.59 -8.49 -2.43
CA MET A 1 -7.73 -7.36 -1.48
C MET A 1 -6.37 -6.70 -1.35
N ILE A 2 -6.31 -5.38 -1.24
CA ILE A 2 -5.06 -4.63 -1.10
C ILE A 2 -5.16 -3.80 0.18
N TYR A 3 -4.16 -3.90 1.06
CA TYR A 3 -4.17 -3.21 2.35
C TYR A 3 -2.76 -2.92 2.87
N PRO A 4 -2.57 -1.85 3.66
CA PRO A 4 -1.29 -1.57 4.30
C PRO A 4 -1.04 -2.47 5.53
N LEU A 5 0.22 -2.84 5.72
CA LEU A 5 0.74 -3.53 6.91
C LEU A 5 2.04 -2.83 7.34
N GLY A 6 1.92 -1.86 8.25
CA GLY A 6 3.03 -1.01 8.66
C GLY A 6 3.55 -0.15 7.50
N CYS A 7 4.80 -0.36 7.09
CA CYS A 7 5.43 0.29 5.93
C CYS A 7 5.37 -0.54 4.63
N ASN A 8 4.67 -1.67 4.64
CA ASN A 8 4.54 -2.54 3.46
C ASN A 8 3.10 -2.56 2.95
N LEU A 9 2.94 -2.79 1.65
CA LEU A 9 1.62 -3.08 1.06
C LEU A 9 1.47 -4.57 0.85
N VAL A 10 0.28 -5.09 1.16
CA VAL A 10 -0.08 -6.48 0.93
C VAL A 10 -1.12 -6.58 -0.17
N ILE A 11 -0.85 -7.45 -1.14
CA ILE A 11 -1.81 -7.88 -2.16
C ILE A 11 -2.21 -9.32 -1.84
N GLU A 12 -3.45 -9.52 -1.41
CA GLU A 12 -3.99 -10.85 -1.12
C GLU A 12 -4.95 -11.30 -2.23
N ASN A 13 -4.69 -12.49 -2.80
CA ASN A 13 -5.68 -13.21 -3.58
C ASN A 13 -6.71 -13.84 -2.63
N LEU A 14 -7.96 -13.37 -2.69
CA LEU A 14 -9.01 -13.82 -1.76
C LEU A 14 -9.44 -15.27 -1.96
N GLN A 15 -9.24 -15.83 -3.17
CA GLN A 15 -9.59 -17.21 -3.48
C GLN A 15 -8.51 -18.18 -3.01
N THR A 16 -7.23 -17.87 -3.28
CA THR A 16 -6.11 -18.75 -2.95
C THR A 16 -5.44 -18.44 -1.62
N ARG A 17 -5.78 -17.30 -1.00
CA ARG A 17 -5.14 -16.73 0.20
C ARG A 17 -3.64 -16.45 0.05
N GLN A 18 -3.13 -16.47 -1.17
CA GLN A 18 -1.74 -16.10 -1.45
C GLN A 18 -1.56 -14.60 -1.28
N GLN A 19 -0.44 -14.23 -0.66
CA GLN A 19 -0.07 -12.85 -0.37
C GLN A 19 1.23 -12.47 -1.08
N GLU A 20 1.24 -11.27 -1.64
CA GLU A 20 2.42 -10.62 -2.19
C GLU A 20 2.67 -9.33 -1.42
N PHE A 21 3.94 -8.99 -1.21
CA PHE A 21 4.37 -7.83 -0.45
C PHE A 21 5.07 -6.83 -1.36
N LEU A 22 4.55 -5.62 -1.44
CA LEU A 22 5.26 -4.51 -2.07
C LEU A 22 6.03 -3.75 -0.99
N LEU A 23 7.35 -3.75 -1.14
CA LEU A 23 8.30 -3.08 -0.25
C LEU A 23 8.74 -1.77 -0.92
N GLY A 24 8.74 -0.66 -0.17
CA GLY A 24 9.18 0.62 -0.72
C GLY A 24 9.05 1.81 0.24
N HIS A 25 8.06 1.79 1.12
CA HIS A 25 7.98 2.80 2.17
C HIS A 25 8.92 2.46 3.33
N ASN A 26 9.53 3.49 3.90
CA ASN A 26 10.36 3.40 5.10
C ASN A 26 9.63 3.89 6.36
N ASN A 27 8.34 4.20 6.24
CA ASN A 27 7.47 4.64 7.32
C ASN A 27 6.04 4.15 7.07
N ASN A 28 5.16 4.31 8.07
CA ASN A 28 3.77 3.90 8.01
C ASN A 28 3.05 4.52 6.81
N ILE A 29 2.30 3.67 6.11
CA ILE A 29 1.47 4.08 4.98
C ILE A 29 0.26 4.83 5.53
N SER A 30 0.03 6.04 5.02
CA SER A 30 -1.04 6.95 5.46
C SER A 30 -2.24 6.95 4.50
N CYS A 31 -2.02 6.61 3.23
CA CYS A 31 -3.08 6.54 2.22
C CYS A 31 -2.77 5.52 1.12
N LEU A 32 -3.83 5.00 0.49
CA LEU A 32 -3.76 4.02 -0.60
C LEU A 32 -4.93 4.25 -1.56
N THR A 33 -4.65 4.18 -2.86
CA THR A 33 -5.67 4.14 -3.92
C THR A 33 -5.27 3.18 -5.04
N ILE A 34 -6.25 2.77 -5.83
CA ILE A 34 -6.09 1.85 -6.95
C ILE A 34 -6.68 2.53 -8.19
N SER A 35 -5.98 2.44 -9.31
CA SER A 35 -6.51 2.88 -10.61
C SER A 35 -7.79 2.12 -10.99
N ASN A 36 -8.67 2.75 -11.77
CA ASN A 36 -9.98 2.19 -12.10
C ASN A 36 -9.90 0.85 -12.87
N ASN A 37 -8.78 0.57 -13.55
CA ASN A 37 -8.53 -0.70 -14.24
C ASN A 37 -7.78 -1.73 -13.39
N GLY A 38 -7.45 -1.42 -12.13
CA GLY A 38 -6.74 -2.31 -11.21
C GLY A 38 -5.26 -2.51 -11.50
N LYS A 39 -4.68 -1.85 -12.51
CA LYS A 39 -3.29 -2.09 -12.94
C LYS A 39 -2.25 -1.39 -12.07
N TYR A 40 -2.60 -0.21 -11.57
CA TYR A 40 -1.71 0.65 -10.79
C TYR A 40 -2.25 0.86 -9.38
N ILE A 41 -1.31 0.88 -8.42
CA ILE A 41 -1.53 1.20 -7.02
C ILE A 41 -0.71 2.46 -6.73
N ALA A 42 -1.31 3.41 -6.01
CA ALA A 42 -0.59 4.56 -5.47
C ALA A 42 -0.74 4.59 -3.95
N SER A 43 0.35 4.86 -3.25
CA SER A 43 0.41 4.89 -1.80
C SER A 43 1.26 6.05 -1.31
N GLY A 44 0.87 6.60 -0.16
CA GLY A 44 1.60 7.66 0.54
C GLY A 44 2.00 7.18 1.93
N GLN A 45 3.10 7.73 2.45
CA GLN A 45 3.57 7.46 3.81
C GLN A 45 3.52 8.71 4.68
N VAL A 46 3.57 8.51 5.99
CA VAL A 46 3.76 9.59 6.95
C VAL A 46 5.14 10.22 6.75
N THR A 47 5.14 11.54 6.62
CA THR A 47 6.33 12.40 6.53
C THR A 47 6.26 13.46 7.62
N PHE A 48 7.39 14.15 7.88
CA PHE A 48 7.49 15.20 8.89
C PHE A 48 6.40 16.27 8.71
N MET A 49 5.66 16.58 9.79
CA MET A 49 4.51 17.50 9.77
C MET A 49 4.84 18.97 9.42
N GLY A 50 6.09 19.28 9.11
CA GLY A 50 6.56 20.62 8.73
C GLY A 50 6.72 20.87 7.23
N PHE A 51 6.54 19.86 6.37
CA PHE A 51 6.47 20.08 4.92
C PHE A 51 5.00 20.23 4.52
N LYS A 52 4.60 21.47 4.22
CA LYS A 52 3.33 21.83 3.57
C LYS A 52 3.60 22.36 2.17
#